data_AF-A0A438HFW0-F1
#
_entry.id   AF-A0A438HFW0-F1
#
_cell.length_a   1.000
_cell.length_b   1.000
_cell.length_c   1.000
_cell.angle_alpha   90.00
_cell.angle_beta   90.00
_cell.angle_gamma   90.00
#
_symmetry.space_group_name_H-M   'P 1'
#
loop_
_entity.id
_entity.type
_entity.pdbx_description
1 polymer ?
#
loop_
_entity_poly.entity_id
_entity_poly.type
_entity_poly.pdbx_seq_one_letter_code
_entity_poly.pdbx_strand_id
1 'polypeptide(L)'
;MRHDGSKRYKARLVVKGFQQKEGIDYTEIFSPVVKMSTIRLVLGMVAAENLHLEQLDVKTAFLHGSNIEKINNLKKQLSKQFAMKDLGAAKQILGMRIIRDKANGTLKLSQSEYVKKVLSSIGVYEQGALCLSYWQLDVSMVCTRPDIADAVGVVSRFMSRPGKQHWEAVKWILRYLKGSLDTCLCFTGGTTISWTSNLQKIVTLSTTEAEYVAAIEAGKEMIWLHGFLDELGKKQEMGILHSDSQSAIFLAKNSAFHSKSKHIQTKYHFISYLVEDKLVILEKICGSKNPVDMLTKGVTIEKLKLCAASIGLLA
;
A
#
# COMPACT_ATOMS: atom_id res chain seq x y z
N MET A 1 17.53 -23.58 33.66
CA MET A 1 18.97 -23.44 33.95
C MET A 1 19.33 -21.96 33.91
N ARG A 2 19.95 -21.46 34.98
CA ARG A 2 20.32 -20.06 35.17
C ARG A 2 21.51 -19.72 34.27
N HIS A 3 21.38 -18.66 33.47
CA HIS A 3 22.54 -17.92 32.96
C HIS A 3 22.26 -16.43 33.06
N ASP A 4 23.09 -15.81 33.89
CA ASP A 4 23.34 -14.38 34.10
C ASP A 4 22.23 -13.52 34.74
N GLY A 5 22.54 -12.97 35.91
CA GLY A 5 21.65 -12.25 36.83
C GLY A 5 21.26 -10.84 36.41
N SER A 6 21.30 -10.52 35.12
CA SER A 6 20.80 -9.23 34.63
C SER A 6 19.29 -9.31 34.42
N LYS A 7 18.51 -8.59 35.23
CA LYS A 7 17.08 -8.36 34.96
C LYS A 7 16.97 -7.54 33.66
N ARG A 8 16.82 -8.21 32.52
CA ARG A 8 16.48 -7.57 31.24
C ARG A 8 15.00 -7.17 31.24
N TYR A 9 14.73 -5.89 31.49
CA TYR A 9 13.40 -5.32 31.31
C TYR A 9 13.10 -5.17 29.82
N LYS A 10 12.02 -5.81 29.34
CA LYS A 10 11.48 -5.56 27.99
C LYS A 10 10.67 -4.27 28.03
N ALA A 11 11.28 -3.14 27.74
CA ALA A 11 10.52 -1.92 27.42
C ALA A 11 10.03 -1.98 25.97
N ARG A 12 8.77 -1.62 25.73
CA ARG A 12 8.28 -1.23 24.40
C ARG A 12 8.27 0.29 24.41
N LEU A 13 9.14 0.91 23.63
CA LEU A 13 9.08 2.35 23.42
C LEU A 13 7.92 2.62 22.45
N VAL A 14 6.86 3.27 22.94
CA VAL A 14 5.83 3.86 22.08
C VAL A 14 6.25 5.29 21.85
N VAL A 15 6.48 5.67 20.59
CA VAL A 15 6.70 7.07 20.24
C VAL A 15 5.41 7.83 20.58
N LYS A 16 5.56 8.80 21.48
CA LYS A 16 4.58 9.74 22.04
C LYS A 16 3.34 9.97 21.16
N GLY A 17 2.29 9.16 21.35
CA GLY A 17 0.97 9.32 20.70
C GLY A 17 0.00 10.24 21.46
N PHE A 18 0.50 11.19 22.25
CA PHE A 18 -0.33 12.09 23.06
C PHE A 18 -0.85 13.30 22.26
N GLN A 19 -1.39 13.08 21.06
CA GLN A 19 -2.22 14.08 20.37
C GLN A 19 -3.72 13.75 20.45
N GLN A 20 -4.09 12.64 21.08
CA GLN A 20 -5.48 12.26 21.25
C GLN A 20 -6.18 13.18 22.25
N LYS A 21 -7.34 13.71 21.86
CA LYS A 21 -8.24 14.56 22.64
C LYS A 21 -9.43 13.73 23.12
N GLU A 22 -9.69 13.79 24.43
CA GLU A 22 -10.87 13.16 25.05
C GLU A 22 -12.16 13.67 24.37
N GLY A 23 -12.98 12.74 23.86
CA GLY A 23 -14.20 13.04 23.10
C GLY A 23 -14.06 13.15 21.57
N ILE A 24 -12.84 13.08 21.01
CA ILE A 24 -12.59 13.12 19.55
C ILE A 24 -12.02 11.79 19.05
N ASP A 25 -10.87 11.35 19.56
CA ASP A 25 -10.09 10.22 19.05
C ASP A 25 -9.50 9.35 20.18
N TYR A 26 -9.83 9.65 21.44
CA TYR A 26 -9.35 8.97 22.65
C TYR A 26 -9.83 7.51 22.77
N THR A 27 -10.96 7.17 22.16
CA THR A 27 -11.47 5.78 22.09
C THR A 27 -11.02 5.03 20.84
N GLU A 28 -10.32 5.69 19.91
CA GLU A 28 -9.81 5.07 18.69
C GLU A 28 -8.48 4.37 19.00
N ILE A 29 -8.50 3.04 19.04
CA ILE A 29 -7.32 2.21 19.28
C ILE A 29 -6.51 2.13 17.97
N PHE A 30 -5.63 3.10 17.74
CA PHE A 30 -4.61 2.97 16.71
C PHE A 30 -3.46 2.12 17.23
N SER A 31 -3.45 0.83 16.90
CA SER A 31 -2.20 0.07 16.90
C SER A 31 -1.38 0.54 15.70
N PRO A 32 -0.21 1.19 15.89
CA PRO A 32 0.64 1.63 14.77
C PRO A 32 1.28 0.40 14.12
N VAL A 33 0.53 -0.29 13.30
CA VAL A 33 1.07 -1.25 12.32
C VAL A 33 1.55 -0.40 11.15
N VAL A 34 2.83 -0.56 10.79
CA VAL A 34 3.42 0.13 9.64
C VAL A 34 2.56 -0.17 8.41
N LYS A 35 1.99 0.88 7.80
CA LYS A 35 1.25 0.73 6.55
C LYS A 35 2.20 0.32 5.44
N MET A 36 1.73 -0.53 4.53
CA MET A 36 2.55 -0.95 3.40
C MET A 36 2.85 0.21 2.44
N SER A 37 2.03 1.26 2.43
CA SER A 37 2.31 2.52 1.74
C SER A 37 3.50 3.27 2.33
N THR A 38 3.67 3.29 3.65
CA THR A 38 4.87 3.84 4.31
C THR A 38 6.14 3.13 3.84
N ILE A 39 6.13 1.79 3.85
CA ILE A 39 7.30 0.99 3.44
C ILE A 39 7.65 1.28 1.98
N ARG A 40 6.66 1.22 1.09
CA ARG A 40 6.87 1.48 -0.34
C ARG A 40 7.34 2.91 -0.60
N LEU A 41 6.82 3.89 0.13
CA LEU A 41 7.27 5.27 0.02
C LEU A 41 8.75 5.41 0.39
N VAL A 42 9.16 4.87 1.54
CA VAL A 42 10.55 4.90 1.98
C VAL A 42 11.47 4.19 1.00
N LEU A 43 11.06 3.03 0.46
CA LEU A 43 11.82 2.32 -0.59
C LEU A 43 11.91 3.14 -1.89
N GLY A 44 10.84 3.83 -2.27
CA GLY A 44 10.80 4.75 -3.40
C GLY A 44 11.77 5.91 -3.22
N MET A 45 11.80 6.54 -2.04
CA MET A 45 12.75 7.61 -1.70
C MET A 45 14.20 7.12 -1.74
N VAL A 46 14.46 5.93 -1.19
CA VAL A 46 15.79 5.29 -1.22
C VAL A 46 16.28 5.10 -2.66
N ALA A 47 15.39 4.69 -3.57
CA ALA A 47 15.72 4.55 -4.98
C ALA A 47 15.96 5.92 -5.64
N ALA A 48 15.02 6.86 -5.47
CA ALA A 48 15.06 8.19 -6.10
C ALA A 48 16.28 9.03 -5.68
N GLU A 49 16.70 8.94 -4.42
CA GLU A 49 17.82 9.71 -3.86
C GLU A 49 19.11 8.89 -3.71
N ASN A 50 19.11 7.65 -4.21
CA ASN A 50 20.23 6.70 -4.09
C ASN A 50 20.79 6.54 -2.65
N LEU A 51 19.94 6.66 -1.63
CA LEU A 51 20.31 6.66 -0.21
C LEU A 51 20.71 5.28 0.30
N HIS A 52 21.60 5.11 1.26
CA HIS A 52 21.86 3.78 1.84
C HIS A 52 20.66 3.26 2.62
N LEU A 53 20.36 1.96 2.48
CA LEU A 53 19.27 1.28 3.18
C LEU A 53 19.83 0.16 4.05
N GLU A 54 19.71 0.33 5.36
CA GLU A 54 20.18 -0.64 6.34
C GLU A 54 19.05 -1.10 7.24
N GLN A 55 19.07 -2.38 7.56
CA GLN A 55 18.06 -3.02 8.40
C GLN A 55 18.62 -3.24 9.80
N LEU A 56 17.85 -2.80 10.80
CA LEU A 56 18.14 -3.04 12.19
C LEU A 56 17.01 -3.83 12.82
N ASP A 57 17.37 -4.87 13.57
CA ASP A 57 16.44 -5.57 14.44
C ASP A 57 16.53 -4.98 15.85
N VAL A 58 16.01 -3.76 15.97
CA VAL A 58 15.21 -3.33 17.13
C VAL A 58 13.79 -3.81 16.82
N LYS A 59 12.88 -4.03 17.77
CA LYS A 59 11.45 -4.20 17.41
C LYS A 59 11.03 -3.04 16.48
N THR A 60 11.02 -3.32 15.16
CA THR A 60 10.63 -2.47 14.02
C THR A 60 11.33 -1.09 13.88
N ALA A 61 12.64 -1.00 13.65
CA ALA A 61 13.30 0.28 13.27
C ALA A 61 14.15 0.16 12.00
N PHE A 62 14.04 1.12 11.08
CA PHE A 62 14.87 1.26 9.88
C PHE A 62 15.72 2.53 9.98
N LEU A 63 16.98 2.48 9.51
CA LEU A 63 17.82 3.68 9.37
C LEU A 63 18.07 3.95 7.88
N HIS A 64 17.89 5.21 7.49
CA HIS A 64 18.23 5.70 6.16
C HIS A 64 19.17 6.91 6.27
N GLY A 65 20.05 7.08 5.28
CA GLY A 65 20.96 8.22 5.25
C GLY A 65 21.91 8.19 4.06
N SER A 66 22.48 9.35 3.74
CA SER A 66 23.44 9.52 2.65
C SER A 66 24.90 9.22 3.04
N ASN A 67 25.23 9.30 4.34
CA ASN A 67 26.59 9.10 4.84
C ASN A 67 26.67 7.89 5.78
N ILE A 68 27.46 6.89 5.39
CA ILE A 68 27.62 5.63 6.12
C ILE A 68 28.27 5.79 7.50
N GLU A 69 29.21 6.74 7.66
CA GLU A 69 29.86 6.99 8.94
C GLU A 69 28.89 7.58 9.96
N LYS A 70 28.01 8.49 9.52
CA LYS A 70 26.95 9.03 10.37
C LYS A 70 25.96 7.95 10.79
N ILE A 71 25.58 7.06 9.86
CA ILE A 71 24.71 5.91 10.17
C ILE A 71 25.40 5.00 11.21
N ASN A 72 26.67 4.68 11.03
CA ASN A 72 27.43 3.84 11.96
C ASN A 72 27.59 4.48 13.35
N ASN A 73 27.77 5.79 13.42
CA ASN A 73 27.82 6.50 14.70
C ASN A 73 26.46 6.48 15.41
N LEU A 74 25.37 6.72 14.67
CA LEU A 74 24.01 6.65 15.19
C LEU A 74 23.67 5.22 15.67
N LYS A 75 24.06 4.18 14.92
CA LYS A 75 23.94 2.78 15.33
C LYS A 75 24.62 2.52 16.68
N LYS A 76 25.86 3.01 16.85
CA LYS A 76 26.62 2.89 18.11
C LYS A 76 25.95 3.64 19.26
N GLN A 77 25.28 4.76 19.00
CA GLN A 77 24.53 5.49 20.02
C GLN A 77 23.26 4.74 20.42
N LEU A 78 22.49 4.26 19.44
CA LEU A 78 21.26 3.52 19.66
C LEU A 78 21.51 2.17 20.36
N SER A 79 22.61 1.47 20.03
CA SER A 79 22.94 0.18 20.62
C SER A 79 23.28 0.26 22.11
N LYS A 80 23.62 1.46 22.61
CA LYS A 80 23.84 1.69 24.04
C LYS A 80 22.52 1.76 24.82
N GLN A 81 21.44 2.21 24.17
CA GLN A 81 20.14 2.41 24.82
C GLN A 81 19.13 1.30 24.52
N PHE A 82 19.28 0.62 23.38
CA PHE A 82 18.33 -0.39 22.90
C PHE A 82 19.03 -1.72 22.61
N ALA A 83 18.39 -2.82 23.03
CA ALA A 83 18.79 -4.15 22.58
C ALA A 83 18.49 -4.27 21.08
N MET A 84 19.53 -4.21 20.26
CA MET A 84 19.44 -4.18 18.80
C MET A 84 20.42 -5.13 18.15
N LYS A 85 20.02 -5.74 17.04
CA LYS A 85 20.90 -6.55 16.18
C LYS A 85 21.03 -5.87 14.82
N ASP A 86 22.26 -5.59 14.41
CA ASP A 86 22.54 -5.06 13.07
C ASP A 86 22.41 -6.20 12.04
N LEU A 87 21.53 -6.03 11.07
CA LEU A 87 21.34 -6.98 9.96
C LEU A 87 22.08 -6.53 8.69
N GLY A 88 22.74 -5.37 8.73
CA GLY A 88 23.48 -4.79 7.62
C GLY A 88 22.58 -4.22 6.53
N ALA A 89 23.04 -4.29 5.28
CA ALA A 89 22.26 -3.86 4.12
C ALA A 89 20.93 -4.62 4.06
N ALA A 90 19.81 -3.91 3.89
CA ALA A 90 18.49 -4.53 3.87
C ALA A 90 18.34 -5.42 2.64
N LYS A 91 18.28 -6.74 2.86
CA LYS A 91 18.03 -7.74 1.81
C LYS A 91 16.59 -8.26 1.82
N GLN A 92 15.89 -8.10 2.95
CA GLN A 92 14.54 -8.61 3.12
C GLN A 92 13.72 -7.73 4.06
N ILE A 93 12.45 -7.49 3.73
CA ILE A 93 11.50 -6.78 4.58
C ILE A 93 10.19 -7.55 4.63
N LEU A 94 9.71 -7.91 5.84
CA LEU A 94 8.45 -8.65 6.03
C LEU A 94 8.34 -9.92 5.16
N GLY A 95 9.47 -10.62 4.93
CA GLY A 95 9.51 -11.80 4.07
C GLY A 95 9.69 -11.52 2.57
N MET A 96 9.59 -10.27 2.13
CA MET A 96 9.82 -9.84 0.74
C MET A 96 11.29 -9.51 0.49
N ARG A 97 11.82 -9.94 -0.65
CA ARG A 97 13.21 -9.70 -1.05
C ARG A 97 13.37 -8.28 -1.60
N ILE A 98 14.39 -7.57 -1.12
CA ILE A 98 14.83 -6.28 -1.65
C ILE A 98 16.04 -6.55 -2.55
N ILE A 99 15.94 -6.16 -3.82
CA ILE A 99 17.03 -6.24 -4.79
C ILE A 99 17.37 -4.81 -5.16
N ARG A 100 18.59 -4.38 -4.85
CA ARG A 100 19.00 -2.99 -5.09
C ARG A 100 20.19 -2.94 -6.02
N ASP A 101 20.06 -2.10 -7.05
CA ASP A 101 21.13 -1.76 -7.97
C ASP A 101 21.37 -0.24 -7.89
N LYS A 102 22.46 0.14 -7.24
CA LYS A 102 22.84 1.54 -7.08
C LYS A 102 23.38 2.17 -8.37
N ALA A 103 23.95 1.37 -9.27
CA ALA A 103 24.50 1.90 -10.52
C ALA A 103 23.37 2.35 -11.45
N ASN A 104 22.30 1.56 -11.50
CA ASN A 104 21.11 1.87 -12.29
C ASN A 104 20.03 2.64 -11.50
N GLY A 105 20.29 2.99 -10.23
CA GLY A 105 19.34 3.70 -9.37
C GLY A 105 18.03 2.95 -9.12
N THR A 106 18.02 1.61 -9.26
CA THR A 106 16.80 0.80 -9.15
C THR A 106 16.74 0.05 -7.82
N LEU A 107 15.53 -0.02 -7.28
CA LEU A 107 15.21 -0.90 -6.15
C LEU A 107 14.00 -1.74 -6.54
N LYS A 108 14.10 -3.06 -6.40
CA LYS A 108 13.02 -4.00 -6.68
C LYS A 108 12.55 -4.68 -5.41
N LEU A 109 11.24 -4.80 -5.24
CA LEU A 109 10.59 -5.53 -4.16
C LEU A 109 9.91 -6.77 -4.74
N SER A 110 10.42 -7.96 -4.40
CA SER A 110 9.95 -9.24 -4.94
C SER A 110 9.42 -10.15 -3.84
N GLN A 111 8.31 -10.83 -4.15
CA GLN A 111 7.66 -11.81 -3.27
C GLN A 111 7.73 -13.24 -3.85
N SER A 112 8.62 -13.47 -4.83
CA SER A 112 8.75 -14.75 -5.57
C SER A 112 8.89 -15.99 -4.67
N GLU A 113 9.70 -15.91 -3.60
CA GLU A 113 9.87 -17.01 -2.65
C GLU A 113 8.58 -17.35 -1.88
N TYR A 114 7.81 -16.33 -1.51
CA TYR A 114 6.52 -16.53 -0.86
C TYR A 114 5.50 -17.13 -1.82
N VAL A 115 5.41 -16.63 -3.06
CA VAL A 115 4.52 -17.19 -4.08
C VAL A 115 4.86 -18.66 -4.34
N LYS A 116 6.15 -19.02 -4.41
CA LYS A 116 6.59 -20.43 -4.52
C LYS A 116 6.10 -21.27 -3.34
N LYS A 117 6.22 -20.77 -2.10
CA LYS A 117 5.70 -21.45 -0.90
C LYS A 117 4.19 -21.64 -0.97
N VAL A 118 3.45 -20.61 -1.35
CA VAL A 118 1.99 -20.65 -1.55
C VAL A 118 1.62 -21.72 -2.57
N LEU A 119 2.25 -21.72 -3.75
CA LEU A 119 2.03 -22.72 -4.81
C LEU A 119 2.34 -24.15 -4.34
N SER A 120 3.41 -24.35 -3.58
CA SER A 120 3.74 -25.67 -3.02
C SER A 120 2.74 -26.13 -1.97
N SER A 121 2.22 -25.21 -1.14
CA SER A 121 1.26 -25.54 -0.09
C SER A 121 -0.10 -25.93 -0.65
N ILE A 122 -0.53 -25.31 -1.76
CA ILE A 122 -1.85 -25.52 -2.35
C ILE A 122 -1.97 -26.87 -3.05
N GLY A 123 -0.86 -27.44 -3.54
CA GLY A 123 -0.85 -28.79 -4.09
C GLY A 123 -1.27 -29.89 -3.10
N VAL A 124 -1.28 -29.58 -1.80
CA VAL A 124 -1.64 -30.50 -0.71
C VAL A 124 -3.13 -30.43 -0.35
N TYR A 125 -3.86 -29.39 -0.77
CA TYR A 125 -5.24 -29.17 -0.35
C TYR A 125 -6.27 -29.52 -1.44
N GLU A 126 -7.15 -30.47 -1.14
CA GLU A 126 -8.42 -30.64 -1.88
C GLU A 126 -9.44 -29.57 -1.47
N GLN A 127 -10.56 -29.50 -2.22
CA GLN A 127 -11.64 -28.52 -2.12
C GLN A 127 -12.05 -28.24 -0.65
N GLY A 128 -11.48 -27.18 -0.06
CA GLY A 128 -11.67 -26.83 1.35
C GLY A 128 -10.74 -25.72 1.85
N ALA A 129 -9.57 -25.53 1.22
CA ALA A 129 -8.60 -24.51 1.62
C ALA A 129 -8.79 -23.13 0.97
N LEU A 130 -9.99 -22.77 0.49
CA LEU A 130 -10.22 -21.49 -0.19
C LEU A 130 -9.92 -20.29 0.72
N CYS A 131 -10.24 -20.39 2.02
CA CYS A 131 -9.95 -19.35 3.01
C CYS A 131 -8.43 -19.14 3.22
N LEU A 132 -7.67 -20.23 3.35
CA LEU A 132 -6.21 -20.18 3.48
C LEU A 132 -5.54 -19.65 2.20
N SER A 133 -6.02 -20.10 1.04
CA SER A 133 -5.54 -19.66 -0.26
C SER A 133 -5.82 -18.17 -0.46
N TYR A 134 -7.00 -17.71 -0.08
CA TYR A 134 -7.36 -16.30 -0.11
C TYR A 134 -6.42 -15.47 0.77
N TRP A 135 -6.22 -15.84 2.04
CA TRP A 135 -5.33 -15.11 2.94
C TRP A 135 -3.91 -14.98 2.35
N GLN A 136 -3.43 -16.03 1.70
CA GLN A 136 -2.14 -16.02 1.02
C GLN A 136 -2.10 -15.08 -0.20
N LEU A 137 -3.19 -15.05 -0.97
CA LEU A 137 -3.33 -14.17 -2.14
C LEU A 137 -3.49 -12.70 -1.72
N ASP A 138 -4.24 -12.42 -0.65
CA ASP A 138 -4.44 -11.08 -0.08
C ASP A 138 -3.11 -10.47 0.37
N VAL A 139 -2.26 -11.25 1.05
CA VAL A 139 -0.90 -10.82 1.41
C VAL A 139 -0.06 -10.49 0.16
N SER A 140 -0.20 -11.27 -0.92
CA SER A 140 0.52 -11.00 -2.18
C SER A 140 0.03 -9.70 -2.83
N MET A 141 -1.29 -9.53 -2.89
CA MET A 141 -1.98 -8.38 -3.47
C MET A 141 -1.63 -7.06 -2.77
N VAL A 142 -1.69 -7.03 -1.43
CA VAL A 142 -1.45 -5.83 -0.63
C VAL A 142 0.03 -5.42 -0.65
N CYS A 143 0.93 -6.38 -0.76
CA CYS A 143 2.37 -6.13 -0.67
C CYS A 143 3.02 -5.80 -2.00
N THR A 144 2.82 -6.65 -3.04
CA THR A 144 3.60 -6.55 -4.29
C THR A 144 2.81 -6.75 -5.57
N ARG A 145 1.59 -7.30 -5.52
CA ARG A 145 0.83 -7.75 -6.70
C ARG A 145 -0.54 -7.06 -6.84
N PRO A 146 -0.58 -5.74 -7.08
CA PRO A 146 -1.84 -5.04 -7.33
C PRO A 146 -2.60 -5.56 -8.56
N ASP A 147 -1.91 -6.20 -9.51
CA ASP A 147 -2.48 -6.76 -10.74
C ASP A 147 -3.45 -7.92 -10.51
N ILE A 148 -3.40 -8.60 -9.36
CA ILE A 148 -4.39 -9.63 -8.99
C ILE A 148 -5.52 -9.08 -8.12
N ALA A 149 -5.55 -7.77 -7.86
CA ALA A 149 -6.33 -7.24 -6.76
C ALA A 149 -7.84 -7.38 -6.94
N ASP A 150 -8.33 -7.01 -8.12
CA ASP A 150 -9.74 -7.16 -8.47
C ASP A 150 -10.17 -8.63 -8.40
N ALA A 151 -9.38 -9.54 -8.98
CA ALA A 151 -9.69 -10.97 -8.99
C ALA A 151 -9.75 -11.56 -7.57
N VAL A 152 -8.80 -11.21 -6.70
CA VAL A 152 -8.79 -11.62 -5.28
C VAL A 152 -9.99 -11.02 -4.54
N GLY A 153 -10.30 -9.75 -4.78
CA GLY A 153 -11.43 -9.03 -4.20
C GLY A 153 -12.80 -9.58 -4.64
N VAL A 154 -12.92 -10.15 -5.83
CA VAL A 154 -14.14 -10.85 -6.29
C VAL A 154 -14.28 -12.20 -5.57
N VAL A 155 -13.21 -12.99 -5.50
CA VAL A 155 -13.24 -14.32 -4.86
C VAL A 155 -13.50 -14.21 -3.35
N SER A 156 -13.01 -13.16 -2.69
CA SER A 156 -13.20 -12.92 -1.26
C SER A 156 -14.67 -12.87 -0.83
N ARG A 157 -15.55 -12.39 -1.73
CA ARG A 157 -17.00 -12.25 -1.47
C ARG A 157 -17.69 -13.59 -1.22
N PHE A 158 -17.08 -14.69 -1.68
CA PHE A 158 -17.64 -16.03 -1.58
C PHE A 158 -16.96 -16.90 -0.52
N MET A 159 -16.13 -16.31 0.35
CA MET A 159 -15.42 -17.04 1.41
C MET A 159 -16.35 -17.70 2.43
N SER A 160 -17.54 -17.13 2.66
CA SER A 160 -18.54 -17.71 3.56
C SER A 160 -19.13 -19.01 3.04
N ARG A 161 -19.20 -19.19 1.70
CA ARG A 161 -19.73 -20.39 1.05
C ARG A 161 -19.08 -20.63 -0.33
N PRO A 162 -17.84 -21.15 -0.36
CA PRO A 162 -17.15 -21.40 -1.63
C PRO A 162 -17.78 -22.56 -2.42
N GLY A 163 -17.82 -22.42 -3.75
CA GLY A 163 -18.27 -23.45 -4.68
C GLY A 163 -17.17 -23.83 -5.66
N LYS A 164 -17.45 -24.82 -6.52
CA LYS A 164 -16.49 -25.32 -7.52
C LYS A 164 -15.97 -24.21 -8.46
N GLN A 165 -16.87 -23.32 -8.89
CA GLN A 165 -16.53 -22.18 -9.76
C GLN A 165 -15.55 -21.21 -9.08
N HIS A 166 -15.73 -20.92 -7.79
CA HIS A 166 -14.82 -20.06 -7.03
C HIS A 166 -13.43 -20.70 -6.88
N TRP A 167 -13.38 -22.02 -6.69
CA TRP A 167 -12.12 -22.75 -6.64
C TRP A 167 -11.39 -22.76 -7.99
N GLU A 168 -12.12 -22.89 -9.09
CA GLU A 168 -11.55 -22.75 -10.43
C GLU A 168 -10.96 -21.36 -10.63
N ALA A 169 -11.65 -20.29 -10.23
CA ALA A 169 -11.12 -18.92 -10.26
C ALA A 169 -9.82 -18.78 -9.45
N VAL A 170 -9.76 -19.35 -8.23
CA VAL A 170 -8.51 -19.39 -7.44
C VAL A 170 -7.40 -20.11 -8.20
N LYS A 171 -7.68 -21.26 -8.84
CA LYS A 171 -6.68 -21.96 -9.66
C LYS A 171 -6.19 -21.11 -10.83
N TRP A 172 -7.06 -20.30 -11.45
CA TRP A 172 -6.65 -19.35 -12.50
C TRP A 172 -5.69 -18.30 -11.97
N ILE A 173 -5.99 -17.68 -10.83
CA ILE A 173 -5.11 -16.70 -10.16
C ILE A 173 -3.74 -17.33 -9.84
N LEU A 174 -3.73 -18.55 -9.32
CA LEU A 174 -2.49 -19.26 -8.99
C LEU A 174 -1.67 -19.64 -10.23
N ARG A 175 -2.32 -20.06 -11.32
CA ARG A 175 -1.63 -20.31 -12.61
C ARG A 175 -1.00 -19.04 -13.14
N TYR A 176 -1.71 -17.91 -13.04
CA TYR A 176 -1.18 -16.60 -13.41
C TYR A 176 0.06 -16.24 -12.57
N LEU A 177 -0.03 -16.36 -11.23
CA LEU A 177 1.10 -16.13 -10.32
C LEU A 177 2.29 -17.04 -10.61
N LYS A 178 2.05 -18.30 -10.98
CA LYS A 178 3.10 -19.25 -11.40
C LYS A 178 3.79 -18.82 -12.70
N GLY A 179 3.04 -18.24 -13.63
CA GLY A 179 3.57 -17.72 -14.89
C GLY A 179 4.29 -16.38 -14.77
N SER A 180 4.12 -15.67 -13.65
CA SER A 180 4.63 -14.31 -13.42
C SER A 180 5.45 -14.23 -12.11
N LEU A 181 6.32 -15.23 -11.86
CA LEU A 181 7.08 -15.36 -10.61
C LEU A 181 8.23 -14.35 -10.49
N ASP A 182 8.74 -13.90 -11.62
CA ASP A 182 9.78 -12.87 -11.79
C ASP A 182 9.24 -11.46 -11.56
N THR A 183 7.94 -11.26 -11.76
CA THR A 183 7.26 -9.97 -11.59
C THR A 183 7.47 -9.38 -10.19
N CYS A 184 7.94 -8.14 -10.15
CA CYS A 184 8.28 -7.40 -8.94
C CYS A 184 7.95 -5.91 -9.09
N LEU A 185 7.83 -5.22 -7.96
CA LEU A 185 7.68 -3.76 -7.96
C LEU A 185 9.05 -3.12 -8.10
N CYS A 186 9.25 -2.38 -9.19
CA CYS A 186 10.49 -1.68 -9.50
C CYS A 186 10.32 -0.19 -9.18
N PHE A 187 11.04 0.31 -8.18
CA PHE A 187 11.13 1.72 -7.81
C PHE A 187 12.11 2.46 -8.71
N THR A 188 11.59 3.23 -9.67
CA THR A 188 12.37 4.03 -10.65
C THR A 188 11.79 5.45 -10.85
N GLY A 189 11.08 6.00 -9.87
CA GLY A 189 10.54 7.37 -9.92
C GLY A 189 9.11 7.51 -10.48
N GLY A 190 8.39 6.41 -10.71
CA GLY A 190 6.99 6.41 -11.17
C GLY A 190 6.15 5.25 -10.63
N THR A 191 6.64 4.60 -9.57
CA THR A 191 6.09 3.35 -9.04
C THR A 191 4.97 3.63 -8.06
N THR A 192 3.92 2.80 -8.08
CA THR A 192 2.77 3.02 -7.20
C THR A 192 3.07 2.73 -5.73
N ILE A 193 2.76 3.71 -4.88
CA ILE A 193 3.05 3.69 -3.43
C ILE A 193 1.84 3.26 -2.59
N SER A 194 0.62 3.48 -3.05
CA SER A 194 -0.60 3.04 -2.36
C SER A 194 -1.66 2.62 -3.38
N TRP A 195 -2.45 1.59 -3.05
CA TRP A 195 -3.57 1.11 -3.87
C TRP A 195 -4.59 0.43 -2.97
N THR A 196 -5.84 0.36 -3.43
CA THR A 196 -6.92 -0.35 -2.76
C THR A 196 -7.89 -0.92 -3.80
N SER A 197 -8.36 -2.14 -3.58
CA SER A 197 -9.39 -2.81 -4.38
C SER A 197 -10.35 -3.49 -3.41
N ASN A 198 -11.23 -2.69 -2.81
CA ASN A 198 -12.17 -3.14 -1.79
C ASN A 198 -13.57 -2.65 -2.14
N LEU A 199 -14.58 -3.41 -1.70
CA LEU A 199 -15.97 -2.94 -1.79
C LEU A 199 -16.13 -1.68 -0.92
N GLN A 200 -16.83 -0.69 -1.46
CA GLN A 200 -17.09 0.55 -0.73
C GLN A 200 -17.90 0.25 0.54
N LYS A 201 -17.56 0.94 1.64
CA LYS A 201 -18.26 0.78 2.93
C LYS A 201 -19.66 1.38 2.94
N ILE A 202 -20.00 2.17 1.91
CA ILE A 202 -21.28 2.84 1.75
C ILE A 202 -21.97 2.36 0.48
N VAL A 203 -23.30 2.32 0.52
CA VAL A 203 -24.13 2.01 -0.64
C VAL A 203 -24.32 3.28 -1.44
N THR A 204 -23.85 3.28 -2.68
CA THR A 204 -23.96 4.40 -3.61
C THR A 204 -25.17 4.22 -4.51
N LEU A 205 -25.93 5.28 -4.76
CA LEU A 205 -27.15 5.25 -5.57
C LEU A 205 -26.89 5.49 -7.06
N SER A 206 -25.67 5.87 -7.43
CA SER A 206 -25.26 6.06 -8.82
C SER A 206 -23.78 5.72 -9.03
N THR A 207 -23.39 5.44 -10.28
CA THR A 207 -21.99 5.25 -10.67
C THR A 207 -21.17 6.52 -10.43
N THR A 208 -21.74 7.69 -10.68
CA THR A 208 -21.13 8.99 -10.39
C THR A 208 -20.79 9.13 -8.91
N GLU A 209 -21.69 8.72 -8.02
CA GLU A 209 -21.47 8.74 -6.58
C GLU A 209 -20.38 7.74 -6.15
N ALA A 210 -20.35 6.54 -6.74
CA ALA A 210 -19.28 5.57 -6.49
C ALA A 210 -17.90 6.12 -6.85
N GLU A 211 -17.77 6.76 -8.01
CA GLU A 211 -16.51 7.40 -8.45
C GLU A 211 -16.13 8.58 -7.58
N TYR A 212 -17.12 9.36 -7.13
CA TYR A 212 -16.91 10.48 -6.22
C TYR A 212 -16.37 10.02 -4.85
N VAL A 213 -16.95 8.95 -4.31
CA VAL A 213 -16.51 8.34 -3.05
C VAL A 213 -15.10 7.74 -3.19
N ALA A 214 -14.81 7.11 -4.32
CA ALA A 214 -13.46 6.60 -4.60
C ALA A 214 -12.43 7.72 -4.65
N ALA A 215 -12.77 8.85 -5.29
CA ALA A 215 -11.92 10.04 -5.30
C ALA A 215 -11.69 10.57 -3.87
N ILE A 216 -12.70 10.59 -2.99
CA ILE A 216 -12.55 11.04 -1.60
C ILE A 216 -11.53 10.18 -0.86
N GLU A 217 -11.65 8.85 -0.94
CA GLU A 217 -10.73 7.94 -0.25
C GLU A 217 -9.30 8.06 -0.80
N ALA A 218 -9.14 8.27 -2.11
CA ALA A 218 -7.84 8.57 -2.71
C ALA A 218 -7.27 9.91 -2.24
N GLY A 219 -8.10 10.96 -2.14
CA GLY A 219 -7.70 12.28 -1.63
C GLY A 219 -7.23 12.24 -0.18
N LYS A 220 -7.91 11.47 0.69
CA LYS A 220 -7.49 11.26 2.09
C LYS A 220 -6.11 10.61 2.18
N GLU A 221 -5.89 9.54 1.42
CA GLU A 221 -4.59 8.85 1.41
C GLU A 221 -3.49 9.76 0.87
N MET A 222 -3.79 10.59 -0.14
CA MET A 222 -2.84 11.56 -0.68
C MET A 222 -2.44 12.62 0.36
N ILE A 223 -3.39 13.21 1.09
CA ILE A 223 -3.07 14.17 2.16
C ILE A 223 -2.20 13.52 3.24
N TRP A 224 -2.53 12.28 3.61
CA TRP A 224 -1.73 11.56 4.59
C TRP A 224 -0.30 11.31 4.08
N LEU A 225 -0.12 10.95 2.80
CA LEU A 225 1.21 10.81 2.19
C LEU A 225 1.97 12.14 2.14
N HIS A 226 1.31 13.25 1.83
CA HIS A 226 1.91 14.58 1.86
C HIS A 226 2.37 14.97 3.27
N GLY A 227 1.52 14.76 4.28
CA GLY A 227 1.89 15.04 5.67
C GLY A 227 3.08 14.19 6.14
N PHE A 228 3.08 12.90 5.78
CA PHE A 228 4.21 12.03 6.08
C PHE A 228 5.50 12.45 5.37
N LEU A 229 5.42 12.90 4.12
CA LEU A 229 6.58 13.43 3.40
C LEU A 229 7.08 14.75 4.01
N ASP A 230 6.19 15.62 4.48
CA ASP A 230 6.55 16.86 5.16
C ASP A 230 7.28 16.59 6.49
N GLU A 231 6.83 15.60 7.27
CA GLU A 231 7.54 15.12 8.47
C GLU A 231 8.96 14.61 8.15
N LEU A 232 9.16 14.03 6.96
CA LEU A 232 10.47 13.61 6.46
C LEU A 232 11.28 14.77 5.84
N GLY A 233 10.77 16.01 5.89
CA GLY A 233 11.39 17.20 5.33
C GLY A 233 11.31 17.31 3.81
N LYS A 234 10.39 16.56 3.18
CA LYS A 234 10.18 16.52 1.73
C LYS A 234 8.91 17.27 1.35
N LYS A 235 9.02 18.59 1.23
CA LYS A 235 7.91 19.42 0.72
C LYS A 235 7.51 18.97 -0.68
N GLN A 236 6.23 18.66 -0.83
CA GLN A 236 5.64 18.29 -2.12
C GLN A 236 4.88 19.48 -2.71
N GLU A 237 4.88 19.58 -4.03
CA GLU A 237 3.95 20.45 -4.75
C GLU A 237 2.52 19.91 -4.64
N MET A 238 1.54 20.68 -5.11
CA MET A 238 0.13 20.30 -5.05
C MET A 238 -0.12 18.98 -5.79
N GLY A 239 -0.78 18.03 -5.14
CA GLY A 239 -1.08 16.74 -5.73
C GLY A 239 -2.15 16.83 -6.81
N ILE A 240 -1.96 16.14 -7.93
CA ILE A 240 -2.97 15.99 -8.98
C ILE A 240 -3.72 14.68 -8.74
N LEU A 241 -5.02 14.78 -8.50
CA LEU A 241 -5.92 13.64 -8.42
C LEU A 241 -6.59 13.45 -9.79
N HIS A 242 -6.46 12.26 -10.36
CA HIS A 242 -7.06 11.93 -11.65
C HIS A 242 -8.36 11.12 -11.47
N SER A 243 -9.39 11.44 -12.26
CA SER A 243 -10.63 10.67 -12.36
C SER A 243 -11.09 10.60 -13.81
N ASP A 244 -11.71 9.51 -14.24
CA ASP A 244 -12.31 9.37 -15.58
C ASP A 244 -13.80 9.78 -15.61
N SER A 245 -14.42 9.96 -14.44
CA SER A 245 -15.82 10.36 -14.29
C SER A 245 -15.98 11.88 -14.36
N GLN A 246 -16.39 12.38 -15.54
CA GLN A 246 -16.65 13.81 -15.76
C GLN A 246 -17.69 14.36 -14.77
N SER A 247 -18.73 13.58 -14.47
CA SER A 247 -19.80 13.98 -13.54
C SER A 247 -19.29 14.09 -12.11
N ALA A 248 -18.42 13.18 -11.65
CA ALA A 248 -17.82 13.26 -10.32
C ALA A 248 -16.88 14.47 -10.21
N ILE A 249 -16.08 14.74 -11.25
CA ILE A 249 -15.22 15.93 -11.32
C ILE A 249 -16.04 17.22 -11.27
N PHE A 250 -17.15 17.26 -12.00
CA PHE A 250 -18.04 18.41 -12.01
C PHE A 250 -18.67 18.66 -10.63
N LEU A 251 -19.14 17.59 -9.96
CA LEU A 251 -19.68 17.68 -8.59
C LEU A 251 -18.63 18.16 -7.59
N ALA A 252 -17.38 17.72 -7.73
CA ALA A 252 -16.28 18.12 -6.86
C ALA A 252 -15.97 19.62 -6.96
N LYS A 253 -15.97 20.14 -8.20
CA LYS A 253 -15.62 21.54 -8.50
C LYS A 253 -16.75 22.54 -8.25
N ASN A 254 -18.01 22.08 -8.16
CA ASN A 254 -19.18 22.95 -8.06
C ASN A 254 -20.02 22.59 -6.84
N SER A 255 -19.77 23.26 -5.72
CA SER A 255 -20.45 23.09 -4.42
C SER A 255 -21.95 23.49 -4.41
N ALA A 256 -22.50 23.98 -5.53
CA ALA A 256 -23.83 24.58 -5.63
C ALA A 256 -25.03 23.62 -5.87
N PHE A 257 -24.83 22.30 -6.07
CA PHE A 257 -25.95 21.37 -6.31
C PHE A 257 -26.55 20.83 -4.99
N HIS A 258 -27.65 21.45 -4.54
CA HIS A 258 -28.16 21.31 -3.16
C HIS A 258 -29.53 20.62 -2.93
N SER A 259 -30.13 19.91 -3.89
CA SER A 259 -31.51 19.40 -3.67
C SER A 259 -31.68 17.88 -3.45
N LYS A 260 -30.78 17.00 -3.93
CA LYS A 260 -30.99 15.54 -3.89
C LYS A 260 -30.04 14.71 -3.00
N SER A 261 -29.05 15.33 -2.35
CA SER A 261 -27.97 14.60 -1.63
C SER A 261 -27.81 15.00 -0.16
N LYS A 262 -28.93 15.30 0.54
CA LYS A 262 -28.90 15.84 1.92
C LYS A 262 -28.35 14.87 2.98
N HIS A 263 -28.31 13.57 2.74
CA HIS A 263 -27.90 12.57 3.75
C HIS A 263 -26.38 12.31 3.85
N ILE A 264 -25.53 12.96 3.02
CA ILE A 264 -24.09 12.64 2.91
C ILE A 264 -23.19 13.90 3.03
N GLN A 265 -23.73 14.98 3.58
CA GLN A 265 -23.18 16.34 3.50
C GLN A 265 -21.73 16.46 4.01
N THR A 266 -21.36 15.82 5.13
CA THR A 266 -20.01 15.98 5.72
C THR A 266 -18.87 15.37 4.89
N LYS A 267 -19.09 14.25 4.20
CA LYS A 267 -18.05 13.62 3.36
C LYS A 267 -18.00 14.23 1.95
N TYR A 268 -19.14 14.70 1.44
CA TYR A 268 -19.20 15.35 0.13
C TYR A 268 -18.48 16.70 0.12
N HIS A 269 -18.55 17.47 1.21
CA HIS A 269 -17.77 18.70 1.29
C HIS A 269 -16.26 18.47 1.38
N PHE A 270 -15.77 17.26 1.70
CA PHE A 270 -14.34 17.03 1.86
C PHE A 270 -13.57 17.27 0.56
N ILE A 271 -13.97 16.65 -0.55
CA ILE A 271 -13.27 16.87 -1.83
C ILE A 271 -13.42 18.30 -2.33
N SER A 272 -14.61 18.89 -2.20
CA SER A 272 -14.82 20.28 -2.60
C SER A 272 -13.95 21.21 -1.77
N TYR A 273 -13.82 20.97 -0.45
CA TYR A 273 -12.89 21.67 0.42
C TYR A 273 -11.43 21.49 -0.03
N LEU A 274 -10.99 20.28 -0.38
CA LEU A 274 -9.63 20.06 -0.87
C LEU A 274 -9.32 20.82 -2.17
N VAL A 275 -10.32 20.92 -3.06
CA VAL A 275 -10.19 21.65 -4.33
C VAL A 275 -10.27 23.16 -4.11
N GLU A 276 -11.20 23.63 -3.27
CA GLU A 276 -11.39 25.05 -2.93
C GLU A 276 -10.18 25.63 -2.18
N ASP A 277 -9.63 24.89 -1.21
CA ASP A 277 -8.42 25.26 -0.46
C ASP A 277 -7.12 25.02 -1.25
N LYS A 278 -7.22 24.60 -2.53
CA LYS A 278 -6.07 24.32 -3.42
C LYS A 278 -5.06 23.33 -2.82
N LEU A 279 -5.56 22.34 -2.09
CA LEU A 279 -4.76 21.23 -1.59
C LEU A 279 -4.59 20.15 -2.66
N VAL A 280 -5.55 20.04 -3.58
CA VAL A 280 -5.59 19.02 -4.64
C VAL A 280 -6.13 19.60 -5.95
N ILE A 281 -5.49 19.25 -7.07
CA ILE A 281 -6.02 19.53 -8.41
C ILE A 281 -6.75 18.30 -8.92
N LEU A 282 -8.04 18.41 -9.21
CA LEU A 282 -8.82 17.31 -9.79
C LEU A 282 -8.87 17.42 -11.32
N GLU A 283 -8.28 16.45 -12.01
CA GLU A 283 -8.14 16.40 -13.47
C GLU A 283 -8.76 15.16 -14.10
N LYS A 284 -9.18 15.30 -15.36
CA LYS A 284 -9.73 14.18 -16.13
C LYS A 284 -8.61 13.31 -16.68
N ILE A 285 -8.71 12.00 -16.51
CA ILE A 285 -7.91 11.02 -17.23
C ILE A 285 -8.78 10.25 -18.24
N CYS A 286 -8.20 9.86 -19.37
CA CYS A 286 -8.89 9.00 -20.33
C CYS A 286 -8.98 7.57 -19.78
N GLY A 287 -10.16 6.95 -19.79
CA GLY A 287 -10.36 5.59 -19.29
C GLY A 287 -9.50 4.51 -19.97
N SER A 288 -9.06 4.72 -21.22
CA SER A 288 -8.11 3.82 -21.89
C SER A 288 -6.70 3.88 -21.28
N LYS A 289 -6.35 5.00 -20.66
CA LYS A 289 -5.05 5.25 -20.01
C LYS A 289 -5.11 5.12 -18.49
N ASN A 290 -6.28 4.85 -17.91
CA ASN A 290 -6.46 4.78 -16.46
C ASN A 290 -5.85 3.47 -15.90
N PRO A 291 -4.75 3.52 -15.13
CA PRO A 291 -4.14 2.32 -14.55
C PRO A 291 -5.03 1.68 -13.48
N VAL A 292 -5.93 2.44 -12.86
CA VAL A 292 -6.81 1.97 -11.79
C VAL A 292 -7.84 0.96 -12.29
N ASP A 293 -8.09 0.90 -13.61
CA ASP A 293 -9.04 -0.03 -14.20
C ASP A 293 -8.74 -1.50 -13.88
N MET A 294 -7.47 -1.89 -13.75
CA MET A 294 -7.12 -3.27 -13.37
C MET A 294 -7.50 -3.60 -11.91
N LEU A 295 -7.77 -2.59 -11.09
CA LEU A 295 -8.14 -2.73 -9.67
C LEU A 295 -9.65 -2.75 -9.45
N THR A 296 -10.45 -2.36 -10.42
CA THR A 296 -11.90 -2.16 -10.24
C THR A 296 -12.76 -3.02 -11.16
N LYS A 297 -12.16 -3.62 -12.20
CA LYS A 297 -12.86 -4.44 -13.17
C LYS A 297 -11.92 -5.38 -13.91
N GLY A 298 -12.49 -6.42 -14.51
CA GLY A 298 -11.79 -7.28 -15.46
C GLY A 298 -11.37 -6.50 -16.71
N VAL A 299 -10.08 -6.57 -17.05
CA VAL A 299 -9.48 -5.90 -18.22
C VAL A 299 -8.89 -6.91 -19.20
N THR A 300 -8.68 -6.50 -20.46
CA THR A 300 -7.96 -7.32 -21.45
C THR A 300 -6.49 -7.50 -21.07
N ILE A 301 -5.84 -8.54 -21.59
CA ILE A 301 -4.41 -8.83 -21.30
C ILE A 301 -3.52 -7.65 -21.71
N GLU A 302 -3.80 -7.03 -22.86
CA GLU A 302 -3.06 -5.85 -23.34
C GLU A 302 -3.18 -4.67 -22.39
N LYS A 303 -4.41 -4.40 -21.92
CA LYS A 303 -4.65 -3.34 -20.93
C LYS A 303 -4.01 -3.67 -19.59
N LEU A 304 -4.07 -4.93 -19.13
CA LEU A 304 -3.39 -5.36 -17.91
C LEU A 304 -1.88 -5.10 -17.97
N LYS A 305 -1.22 -5.44 -19.08
CA LYS A 305 0.21 -5.16 -19.29
C LYS A 305 0.51 -3.67 -19.25
N LEU A 306 -0.33 -2.85 -19.88
CA LEU A 306 -0.20 -1.40 -19.87
C LEU A 306 -0.35 -0.84 -18.45
N CYS A 307 -1.38 -1.26 -17.71
CA CYS A 307 -1.62 -0.83 -16.34
C CYS A 307 -0.50 -1.31 -15.41
N ALA A 308 -0.01 -2.55 -15.55
CA ALA A 308 1.09 -3.09 -14.74
C ALA A 308 2.39 -2.31 -14.99
N ALA A 309 2.74 -2.03 -16.25
CA ALA A 309 3.92 -1.26 -16.58
C ALA A 309 3.85 0.18 -16.02
N SER A 310 2.68 0.83 -16.11
CA SER A 310 2.52 2.22 -15.64
C SER A 310 2.55 2.38 -14.12
N ILE A 311 2.32 1.31 -13.35
CA ILE A 311 2.48 1.30 -11.89
C ILE A 311 3.86 0.82 -11.41
N GLY A 312 4.76 0.49 -12.35
CA GLY A 312 6.11 -0.02 -12.07
C GLY A 312 6.16 -1.50 -11.67
N LEU A 313 5.14 -2.29 -12.05
CA LEU A 313 5.14 -3.75 -11.89
C LEU A 313 5.78 -4.40 -13.13
N LEU A 314 7.01 -4.88 -12.99
CA LEU A 314 7.84 -5.35 -14.10
C LEU A 314 8.37 -6.77 -13.84
N ALA A 315 8.48 -7.56 -14.90
CA ALA A 315 9.15 -8.87 -14.93
C ALA A 315 10.66 -8.70 -15.15
#